data_AF-A0A934SVH4-F1
#
_entry.id   AF-A0A934SVH4-F1
#
_cell.length_a   1.000
_cell.length_b   1.000
_cell.length_c   1.000
_cell.angle_alpha   90.00
_cell.angle_beta   90.00
_cell.angle_gamma   90.00
#
_symmetry.space_group_name_H-M   'P 1'
#
loop_
_entity.id
_entity.type
_entity.pdbx_description
1 polymer ?
#
loop_
_entity_poly.entity_id
_entity_poly.type
_entity_poly.pdbx_seq_one_letter_code
_entity_poly.pdbx_strand_id
1 'polypeptide(L)'
;MSYRIYLQTPDGSTFERTETGSRSIAESSFRAFLGRDELKGKPVSVHLTHDRDTLAVHRFDAASRSPDNWRNKVEEIPWPEEEGKRGRPRELDGGARHQVYLDARSIARAKKLGKGNVSEGIRIALSRV
;
A
#
# COMPACT_ATOMS: atom_id res chain seq x y z
N MET A 1 6.81 8.51 6.51
CA MET A 1 5.59 7.82 6.04
C MET A 1 5.99 6.61 5.22
N SER A 2 6.47 5.58 5.91
CA SER A 2 6.66 4.24 5.37
C SER A 2 5.76 3.25 6.11
N TYR A 3 5.18 2.33 5.34
CA TYR A 3 4.51 1.15 5.84
C TYR A 3 5.54 0.05 6.05
N ARG A 4 5.41 -0.67 7.16
CA ARG A 4 6.21 -1.86 7.45
C ARG A 4 5.27 -3.02 7.73
N ILE A 5 5.53 -4.12 7.06
CA ILE A 5 4.80 -5.37 7.23
C ILE A 5 5.83 -6.42 7.62
N TYR A 6 5.64 -7.11 8.73
CA TYR A 6 6.59 -8.13 9.18
C TYR A 6 5.87 -9.25 9.92
N LEU A 7 6.45 -10.46 9.87
CA LEU A 7 6.05 -11.56 10.73
C LEU A 7 6.82 -11.51 12.04
N GLN A 8 6.14 -11.86 13.13
CA GLN A 8 6.70 -11.94 14.46
C GLN A 8 6.29 -13.26 15.12
N THR A 9 7.27 -13.94 15.71
CA THR A 9 7.07 -15.11 16.58
C THR A 9 6.82 -14.68 18.05
N PRO A 10 6.34 -15.58 18.93
CA PRO A 10 5.94 -15.23 20.30
C PRO A 10 7.10 -14.81 21.20
N ASP A 11 8.31 -15.24 20.85
CA ASP A 11 9.58 -14.84 21.46
C ASP A 11 9.98 -13.39 21.11
N GLY A 12 9.22 -12.73 20.24
CA GLY A 12 9.46 -11.37 19.77
C GLY A 12 10.37 -11.29 18.55
N SER A 13 10.91 -12.41 18.06
CA SER A 13 11.75 -12.45 16.87
C SER A 13 10.94 -12.07 15.63
N THR A 14 11.49 -11.18 14.80
CA THR A 14 10.85 -10.77 13.54
C THR A 14 11.57 -11.42 12.37
N PHE A 15 10.80 -11.92 11.41
CA PHE A 15 11.31 -12.55 10.21
C PHE A 15 10.41 -12.15 9.03
N GLU A 16 10.96 -12.13 7.82
CA GLU A 16 10.27 -11.67 6.60
C GLU A 16 9.54 -10.33 6.76
N ARG A 17 10.24 -9.24 6.39
CA ARG A 17 9.70 -7.89 6.42
C ARG A 17 9.64 -7.27 5.03
N THR A 18 8.61 -6.47 4.80
CA THR A 18 8.43 -5.60 3.64
C THR A 18 8.30 -4.16 4.13
N GLU A 19 9.07 -3.23 3.56
CA GLU A 19 8.95 -1.80 3.83
C GLU A 19 8.61 -1.07 2.52
N THR A 20 7.61 -0.20 2.55
CA THR A 20 7.15 0.51 1.35
C THR A 20 6.52 1.86 1.69
N GLY A 21 6.69 2.85 0.82
CA GLY A 21 6.01 4.15 0.93
C GLY A 21 4.63 4.19 0.28
N SER A 22 4.16 3.06 -0.30
CA SER A 22 2.91 2.96 -1.04
C SER A 22 1.89 2.13 -0.28
N ARG A 23 0.73 2.74 0.02
CA ARG A 23 -0.42 2.05 0.61
C ARG A 23 -0.82 0.82 -0.20
N SER A 24 -0.85 0.93 -1.53
CA SER A 24 -1.28 -0.17 -2.41
C SER A 24 -0.33 -1.38 -2.34
N ILE A 25 0.98 -1.13 -2.23
CA ILE A 25 1.99 -2.19 -2.06
C ILE A 25 1.87 -2.77 -0.65
N ALA A 26 1.67 -1.93 0.36
CA ALA A 26 1.49 -2.36 1.75
C ALA A 26 0.28 -3.28 1.91
N GLU A 27 -0.87 -2.89 1.36
CA GLU A 27 -2.10 -3.68 1.35
C GLU A 27 -1.91 -5.02 0.63
N SER A 28 -1.33 -4.99 -0.58
CA SER A 28 -1.08 -6.21 -1.36
C SER A 28 -0.15 -7.16 -0.63
N SER A 29 0.91 -6.64 -0.01
CA SER A 29 1.86 -7.43 0.79
C SER A 29 1.19 -8.02 2.02
N PHE A 30 0.39 -7.23 2.75
CA PHE A 30 -0.34 -7.71 3.92
C PHE A 30 -1.34 -8.82 3.53
N ARG A 31 -2.10 -8.65 2.44
CA ARG A 31 -2.96 -9.72 1.89
C ARG A 31 -2.18 -10.98 1.54
N ALA A 32 -1.00 -10.83 0.94
CA ALA A 32 -0.15 -11.97 0.60
C ALA A 32 0.31 -12.75 1.85
N PHE A 33 0.63 -12.06 2.96
CA PHE A 33 0.91 -12.72 4.24
C PHE A 33 -0.32 -13.42 4.81
N LEU A 34 -1.50 -12.78 4.78
CA LEU A 34 -2.75 -13.36 5.28
C LEU A 34 -3.15 -14.63 4.52
N GLY A 35 -2.85 -14.70 3.22
CA GLY A 35 -3.12 -15.85 2.35
C GLY A 35 -2.23 -17.07 2.59
N ARG A 36 -1.24 -16.99 3.49
CA ARG A 36 -0.36 -18.13 3.78
C ARG A 36 -1.06 -19.13 4.69
N ASP A 37 -1.48 -20.25 4.12
CA ASP A 37 -2.11 -21.33 4.89
C ASP A 37 -1.09 -22.15 5.71
N GLU A 38 0.19 -22.14 5.33
CA GLU A 38 1.28 -22.78 6.08
C GLU A 38 1.53 -22.18 7.47
N LEU A 39 1.03 -20.96 7.70
CA LEU A 39 1.13 -20.26 8.98
C LEU A 39 -0.12 -20.45 9.85
N LYS A 40 -1.21 -20.99 9.29
CA LYS A 40 -2.48 -21.17 10.01
C LYS A 40 -2.31 -22.11 11.20
N GLY A 41 -2.74 -21.66 12.38
CA GLY A 41 -2.60 -22.40 13.63
C GLY A 41 -1.20 -22.33 14.26
N LYS A 42 -0.22 -21.69 13.61
CA LYS A 42 1.08 -21.41 14.22
C LYS A 42 0.97 -20.14 15.06
N PRO A 43 1.69 -20.05 16.19
CA PRO A 43 1.70 -18.87 17.05
C PRO A 43 2.58 -17.78 16.41
N VAL A 44 2.18 -17.30 15.23
CA VAL A 44 2.85 -16.26 14.47
C VAL A 44 1.86 -15.13 14.27
N SER A 45 2.35 -13.91 14.25
CA SER A 45 1.57 -12.70 13.99
C SER A 45 2.15 -11.96 12.79
N VAL A 46 1.30 -11.42 11.91
CA VAL A 46 1.72 -10.40 10.95
C VAL A 46 1.30 -9.03 11.47
N HIS A 47 2.25 -8.11 11.50
CA HIS A 47 2.06 -6.74 11.93
C HIS A 47 2.12 -5.82 10.73
N LEU A 48 1.14 -4.92 10.63
CA LEU A 48 1.15 -3.80 9.70
C LEU A 48 1.29 -2.52 10.53
N THR A 49 2.41 -1.83 10.34
CA THR A 49 2.67 -0.54 10.98
C THR A 49 2.87 0.54 9.92
N HIS A 50 2.51 1.77 10.26
CA HIS A 50 2.80 2.96 9.46
C HIS A 50 3.51 3.97 10.35
N ASP A 51 4.77 4.28 10.01
CA ASP A 51 5.69 5.06 10.83
C ASP A 51 5.84 4.52 12.28
N ARG A 52 5.08 5.06 13.24
CA ARG A 52 5.08 4.65 14.66
C ARG A 52 3.78 3.97 15.10
N ASP A 53 2.74 4.03 14.27
CA ASP A 53 1.41 3.54 14.61
C ASP A 53 1.22 2.13 14.07
N THR A 54 0.70 1.25 14.91
CA THR A 54 0.30 -0.09 14.48
C THR A 54 -1.12 -0.01 13.93
N LEU A 55 -1.27 -0.25 12.63
CA LEU A 55 -2.56 -0.17 11.96
C LEU A 55 -3.35 -1.46 12.11
N ALA A 56 -2.66 -2.61 12.05
CA ALA A 56 -3.28 -3.92 12.19
C ALA A 56 -2.29 -4.96 12.70
N VAL A 57 -2.79 -5.90 13.51
CA VAL A 57 -2.07 -7.11 13.94
C VAL A 57 -2.96 -8.30 13.66
N HIS A 58 -2.47 -9.25 12.86
CA HIS A 58 -3.15 -10.51 12.62
C HIS A 58 -2.41 -11.67 13.24
N ARG A 59 -3.11 -12.45 14.05
CA ARG A 59 -2.61 -13.70 14.63
C ARG A 59 -3.11 -14.89 13.83
N PHE A 60 -2.18 -15.76 13.42
CA PHE A 60 -2.52 -16.94 12.62
C PHE A 60 -3.04 -18.12 13.47
N ASP A 61 -2.80 -18.11 14.79
CA ASP A 61 -3.33 -19.06 15.76
C ASP A 61 -4.66 -18.63 16.39
N ALA A 62 -5.08 -17.38 16.15
CA ALA A 62 -6.29 -16.85 16.73
C ALA A 62 -7.55 -17.42 16.06
N ALA A 63 -8.57 -17.71 16.87
CA ALA A 63 -9.87 -18.15 16.38
C ALA A 63 -10.47 -17.13 15.39
N SER A 64 -11.30 -17.59 14.45
CA SER A 64 -11.86 -16.75 13.39
C SER A 64 -12.74 -15.58 13.87
N ARG A 65 -13.18 -15.61 15.12
CA ARG A 65 -13.93 -14.52 15.78
C ARG A 65 -13.05 -13.55 16.57
N SER A 66 -11.74 -13.76 16.61
CA SER A 66 -10.82 -12.86 17.31
C SER A 66 -10.74 -11.51 16.60
N PRO A 67 -10.65 -10.38 17.33
CA PRO A 67 -10.34 -9.07 16.73
C PRO A 67 -9.05 -9.10 15.91
N ASP A 68 -8.12 -10.01 16.21
CA ASP A 68 -6.86 -10.18 15.48
C ASP A 68 -6.99 -11.04 14.21
N ASN A 69 -8.21 -11.25 13.69
CA ASN A 69 -8.43 -11.96 12.42
C ASN A 69 -8.74 -10.99 11.27
N TRP A 70 -7.72 -10.70 10.45
CA TRP A 70 -7.82 -9.74 9.34
C TRP A 70 -8.05 -10.38 7.97
N ARG A 71 -8.17 -11.72 7.86
CA ARG A 71 -8.24 -12.43 6.56
C ARG A 71 -9.38 -11.95 5.64
N ASN A 72 -10.48 -11.45 6.20
CA ASN A 72 -11.62 -10.90 5.44
C ASN A 72 -11.95 -9.44 5.79
N LYS A 73 -11.04 -8.74 6.47
CA LYS A 73 -11.28 -7.40 7.02
C LYS A 73 -10.19 -6.38 6.67
N VAL A 74 -9.34 -6.69 5.69
CA VAL A 74 -8.25 -5.80 5.26
C VAL A 74 -8.77 -4.42 4.84
N GLU A 75 -10.00 -4.35 4.34
CA GLU A 75 -10.67 -3.12 3.95
C GLU A 75 -11.11 -2.25 5.14
N GLU A 76 -11.26 -2.84 6.33
CA GLU A 76 -11.60 -2.14 7.59
C GLU A 76 -10.36 -1.53 8.28
N ILE A 77 -9.15 -1.79 7.77
CA ILE A 77 -7.92 -1.25 8.36
C ILE A 77 -7.99 0.29 8.29
N PRO A 78 -7.74 1.00 9.41
CA PRO A 78 -7.71 2.45 9.45
C PRO A 78 -6.43 2.94 8.78
N TRP A 79 -6.38 2.87 7.45
CA TRP A 79 -5.31 3.44 6.68
C TRP A 79 -5.26 4.94 6.98
N PRO A 80 -4.09 5.49 7.34
CA PRO A 80 -3.96 6.94 7.44
C PRO A 80 -4.35 7.49 6.06
N GLU A 81 -5.48 8.20 6.01
CA GLU A 81 -5.89 8.87 4.79
C GLU A 81 -4.70 9.71 4.34
N GLU A 82 -4.32 9.61 3.06
CA GLU A 82 -3.29 10.47 2.50
C GLU A 82 -3.86 11.90 2.40
N GLU A 83 -4.16 12.55 3.53
CA GLU A 83 -4.22 14.00 3.69
C GLU A 83 -2.82 14.55 3.38
N GLY A 84 -2.46 14.56 2.09
CA GLY A 84 -1.15 15.04 1.67
C GLY A 84 -0.62 14.58 0.31
N LYS A 85 -1.28 13.67 -0.44
CA LYS A 85 -0.78 13.28 -1.79
C LYS A 85 -1.74 13.61 -2.92
N ARG A 86 -2.27 14.84 -2.92
CA ARG A 86 -2.75 15.49 -4.15
C ARG A 86 -1.54 15.92 -5.01
N GLY A 87 -0.69 14.97 -5.45
CA GLY A 87 0.48 15.33 -6.28
C GLY A 87 1.52 14.26 -6.60
N ARG A 88 1.68 13.21 -5.78
CA ARG A 88 2.68 12.16 -6.08
C ARG A 88 2.07 11.12 -7.03
N PRO A 89 2.62 10.93 -8.26
CA PRO A 89 2.16 9.88 -9.15
C PRO A 89 2.36 8.50 -8.52
N ARG A 90 1.44 7.56 -8.79
CA ARG A 90 1.68 6.14 -8.54
C ARG A 90 2.89 5.70 -9.38
N GLU A 91 3.86 5.04 -8.76
CA GLU A 91 4.96 4.40 -9.50
C GLU A 91 4.35 3.30 -10.39
N LEU A 92 4.67 3.36 -11.69
CA LEU A 92 4.21 2.40 -12.69
C LEU A 92 5.24 1.27 -12.79
N ASP A 93 4.77 0.04 -12.99
CA ASP A 93 5.67 -1.08 -13.31
C ASP A 93 6.37 -0.81 -14.64
N GLY A 94 7.71 -0.89 -14.65
CA GLY A 94 8.55 -0.46 -15.77
C GLY A 94 8.55 1.05 -16.08
N GLY A 95 7.92 1.89 -15.25
CA GLY A 95 7.83 3.33 -15.45
C GLY A 95 9.10 4.07 -15.00
N ALA A 96 9.64 4.93 -15.85
CA ALA A 96 10.74 5.83 -15.51
C ALA A 96 10.29 7.30 -15.52
N ARG A 97 10.95 8.13 -14.70
CA ARG A 97 10.74 9.58 -14.71
C ARG A 97 11.45 10.19 -15.91
N HIS A 98 10.68 10.78 -16.82
CA HIS A 98 11.20 11.55 -17.95
C HIS A 98 10.89 13.04 -17.78
N GLN A 99 11.86 13.89 -18.14
CA GLN A 99 11.62 15.33 -18.28
C GLN A 99 11.00 15.61 -19.65
N VAL A 100 9.93 16.39 -19.69
CA VAL A 100 9.22 16.76 -20.91
C VAL A 100 8.98 18.26 -20.96
N TYR A 101 9.07 18.84 -22.16
CA TYR A 101 8.73 20.24 -22.40
C TYR A 101 7.26 20.35 -22.80
N LEU A 102 6.50 21.14 -22.05
CA LEU A 102 5.07 21.36 -22.27
C LEU A 102 4.75 22.85 -22.13
N ASP A 103 3.94 23.37 -23.04
CA ASP A 103 3.41 24.73 -22.92
C ASP A 103 2.33 24.80 -21.82
N ALA A 104 2.00 26.03 -21.38
CA ALA A 104 1.03 26.25 -20.30
C ALA A 104 -0.36 25.66 -20.60
N ARG A 105 -0.80 25.68 -21.86
CA ARG A 105 -2.10 25.12 -22.27
C ARG A 105 -2.07 23.59 -22.18
N SER A 106 -0.98 22.98 -22.58
CA SER A 106 -0.76 21.52 -22.45
C SER A 106 -0.71 21.08 -20.98
N ILE A 107 -0.01 21.83 -20.11
CA ILE A 107 0.00 21.58 -18.66
C ILE A 107 -1.41 21.68 -18.07
N ALA A 108 -2.17 22.72 -18.43
CA ALA A 108 -3.54 22.91 -17.93
C ALA A 108 -4.47 21.76 -18.38
N ARG A 109 -4.37 21.33 -19.63
CA ARG A 109 -5.13 20.17 -20.15
C ARG A 109 -4.75 18.88 -19.44
N ALA A 110 -3.45 18.61 -19.27
CA ALA A 110 -2.97 17.46 -18.53
C ALA A 110 -3.47 17.47 -17.08
N LYS A 111 -3.36 18.60 -16.36
CA LYS A 111 -3.92 18.73 -15.00
C LYS A 111 -5.43 18.47 -14.97
N LYS A 112 -6.19 18.99 -15.93
CA LYS A 112 -7.65 18.77 -16.00
C LYS A 112 -7.98 17.29 -16.22
N LEU A 113 -7.28 16.62 -17.14
CA LEU A 113 -7.47 15.21 -17.43
C LEU A 113 -7.07 14.32 -16.25
N GLY A 114 -5.94 14.63 -15.60
CA GLY A 114 -5.40 13.86 -14.49
C GLY A 114 -5.87 14.32 -13.10
N LYS A 115 -7.02 15.02 -13.00
CA LYS A 115 -7.62 15.46 -11.72
C LYS A 115 -6.64 16.23 -10.81
N GLY A 116 -5.79 17.07 -11.40
CA GLY A 116 -4.75 17.85 -10.73
C GLY A 116 -3.32 17.30 -10.93
N ASN A 117 -3.16 16.09 -11.46
CA ASN A 117 -1.86 15.46 -11.74
C ASN A 117 -1.51 15.54 -13.24
N VAL A 118 -0.36 16.15 -13.55
CA VAL A 118 0.12 16.30 -14.94
C VAL A 118 0.50 14.96 -15.56
N SER A 119 1.25 14.11 -14.85
CA SER A 119 1.70 12.80 -15.34
C SER A 119 0.54 11.84 -15.61
N GLU A 120 -0.50 11.88 -14.76
CA GLU A 120 -1.73 11.11 -14.99
C GLU A 120 -2.47 11.60 -16.24
N GLY A 121 -2.59 12.92 -16.41
CA GLY A 121 -3.22 13.52 -17.57
C GLY A 121 -2.52 13.19 -18.88
N ILE A 122 -1.18 13.17 -18.88
CA ILE A 122 -0.38 12.76 -20.04
C ILE A 122 -0.67 11.30 -20.39
N ARG A 123 -0.72 10.39 -19.40
CA ARG A 123 -1.01 8.97 -19.64
C ARG A 123 -2.40 8.75 -20.24
N ILE A 124 -3.42 9.39 -19.66
CA ILE A 124 -4.81 9.32 -20.17
C ILE A 124 -4.91 9.88 -21.59
N ALA A 125 -4.13 10.91 -21.92
CA ALA A 125 -4.09 11.45 -23.28
C ALA A 125 -3.45 10.46 -24.26
N LEU A 126 -2.35 9.81 -23.89
CA LEU A 126 -1.64 8.85 -24.74
C LEU A 126 -2.40 7.53 -24.93
N SER A 127 -3.25 7.13 -23.99
CA SER A 127 -4.07 5.91 -24.13
C SER A 127 -5.28 6.06 -25.06
N ARG A 128 -5.48 7.25 -25.65
CA ARG A 128 -6.58 7.57 -26.56
C ARG A 128 -6.12 7.72 -28.01
N VAL A 129 -4.86 7.40 -28.27
CA VAL A 129 -4.20 7.45 -29.57
C VAL A 129 -4.15 6.06 -30.15
#